data_AF-A0A1W9R397-F1
#
_entry.id   AF-A0A1W9R397-F1
#
_cell.length_a   1.000
_cell.length_b   1.000
_cell.length_c   1.000
_cell.angle_alpha   90.00
_cell.angle_beta   90.00
_cell.angle_gamma   90.00
#
_symmetry.space_group_name_H-M   'P 1'
#
loop_
_entity.id
_entity.type
_entity.pdbx_description
1 polymer ?
#
loop_
_entity_poly.entity_id
_entity_poly.type
_entity_poly.pdbx_seq_one_letter_code
_entity_poly.pdbx_strand_id
1 'polypeptide(L)'
;SIQKAIDFCFSTDTDGDHLIENTNVGHGWVEGGGLFGSHSSLYLTSCWASALEEAAYMAKALGLNEKNKEYKDEAKIVKEIINTDFWNDENNFLYHGKFINNTYHSERTIMPAIPLYFNQVDNDKANHILPVFSGYNFSSDWGCRIVSEQSTLFNPKGYHTGSVWPLFTGWAALAEYNNGSEVQGFTHIMNNLLVYQNWGLGFVEEVLNGEEYKPSGVCRHQCWSETMVLQPAIEGMLGLNPDAMNHTLGLSPRFPADWDSVSVYKIKVGNHIINFTMKKENDIVNYRFTHTGTSGLKLIFNPGFAEDAEIKKITAEGNFEQKTLNPNEPVTIYIDKDLTLEYKIEKGIKVIPVVPKPQPGDKSKGIRIIKDRLENGVYSITLEAPAETVDTIEVYIHDWEVRKFENCKLISTNGDIYKVQVDFEETDEKYVKRVVKVYLK
;
A
#
# COMPACT_ATOMS: atom_id res chain seq x y z
N SER A 1 -20.56 3.59 -24.80
CA SER A 1 -19.13 3.84 -25.08
C SER A 1 -18.21 2.93 -24.26
N ILE A 2 -18.57 2.46 -23.06
CA ILE A 2 -17.75 1.50 -22.26
C ILE A 2 -17.65 0.12 -22.95
N GLN A 3 -18.77 -0.47 -23.37
CA GLN A 3 -18.76 -1.78 -24.02
C GLN A 3 -17.83 -1.78 -25.25
N LYS A 4 -17.86 -0.73 -26.08
CA LYS A 4 -16.94 -0.61 -27.23
C LYS A 4 -15.46 -0.57 -26.84
N ALA A 5 -15.11 -0.01 -25.68
CA ALA A 5 -13.74 -0.01 -25.18
C ALA A 5 -13.32 -1.42 -24.73
N ILE A 6 -14.22 -2.14 -24.03
CA ILE A 6 -14.00 -3.54 -23.65
C ILE A 6 -13.88 -4.44 -24.90
N ASP A 7 -14.79 -4.29 -25.87
CA ASP A 7 -14.74 -5.02 -27.14
C ASP A 7 -13.44 -4.73 -27.91
N PHE A 8 -12.95 -3.49 -27.86
CA PHE A 8 -11.65 -3.13 -28.42
C PHE A 8 -10.50 -3.83 -27.69
N CYS A 9 -10.48 -3.80 -26.35
CA CYS A 9 -9.48 -4.54 -25.56
C CYS A 9 -9.48 -6.03 -25.90
N PHE A 10 -10.63 -6.69 -25.97
CA PHE A 10 -10.73 -8.08 -26.44
C PHE A 10 -10.16 -8.27 -27.85
N SER A 11 -10.39 -7.33 -28.77
CA SER A 11 -9.84 -7.42 -30.13
C SER A 11 -8.32 -7.28 -30.22
N THR A 12 -7.66 -6.87 -29.12
CA THR A 12 -6.19 -6.79 -29.06
C THR A 12 -5.51 -8.07 -28.61
N ASP A 13 -6.25 -9.05 -28.11
CA ASP A 13 -5.73 -10.41 -27.86
C ASP A 13 -5.71 -11.16 -29.20
N THR A 14 -4.56 -11.14 -29.88
CA THR A 14 -4.40 -11.69 -31.24
C THR A 14 -3.92 -13.14 -31.24
N ASP A 15 -3.33 -13.63 -30.14
CA ASP A 15 -2.88 -15.00 -29.99
C ASP A 15 -3.80 -15.88 -29.12
N GLY A 16 -4.85 -15.29 -28.53
CA GLY A 16 -5.89 -15.98 -27.78
C GLY A 16 -5.44 -16.42 -26.39
N ASP A 17 -4.45 -15.74 -25.81
CA ASP A 17 -3.90 -16.07 -24.50
C ASP A 17 -4.61 -15.36 -23.32
N HIS A 18 -5.71 -14.65 -23.60
CA HIS A 18 -6.53 -13.85 -22.68
C HIS A 18 -5.89 -12.53 -22.23
N LEU A 19 -4.69 -12.20 -22.72
CA LEU A 19 -3.99 -10.98 -22.37
C LEU A 19 -4.14 -9.93 -23.47
N ILE A 20 -4.44 -8.71 -23.05
CA ILE A 20 -4.44 -7.59 -23.98
C ILE A 20 -3.00 -7.15 -24.29
N GLU A 21 -2.73 -6.82 -25.54
CA GLU A 21 -1.37 -6.68 -26.04
C GLU A 21 -0.88 -5.23 -26.05
N ASN A 22 0.42 -5.06 -25.81
CA ASN A 22 1.18 -3.86 -26.14
C ASN A 22 1.59 -3.83 -27.61
N THR A 23 1.87 -4.98 -28.22
CA THR A 23 2.44 -5.04 -29.57
C THR A 23 1.44 -4.50 -30.58
N ASN A 24 1.88 -3.62 -31.48
CA ASN A 24 1.04 -2.95 -32.49
C ASN A 24 -0.10 -2.05 -31.94
N VAL A 25 -0.25 -1.96 -30.61
CA VAL A 25 -1.32 -1.18 -29.96
C VAL A 25 -0.76 -0.05 -29.09
N GLY A 26 0.26 -0.34 -28.27
CA GLY A 26 0.92 0.65 -27.41
C GLY A 26 0.23 0.94 -26.08
N HIS A 27 -0.48 -0.03 -25.49
CA HIS A 27 -1.21 0.15 -24.22
C HIS A 27 -0.34 0.14 -22.95
N GLY A 28 0.93 -0.25 -23.04
CA GLY A 28 1.80 -0.45 -21.89
C GLY A 28 2.31 0.86 -21.30
N TRP A 29 2.42 0.92 -19.97
CA TRP A 29 2.93 2.09 -19.26
C TRP A 29 4.42 2.38 -19.53
N VAL A 30 5.22 1.34 -19.78
CA VAL A 30 6.65 1.51 -20.12
C VAL A 30 6.75 1.80 -21.62
N GLU A 31 7.11 3.04 -21.95
CA GLU A 31 7.08 3.56 -23.33
C GLU A 31 8.41 3.38 -24.09
N GLY A 32 9.48 2.96 -23.41
CA GLY A 32 10.80 2.84 -24.03
C GLY A 32 11.90 2.38 -23.08
N GLY A 33 13.14 2.35 -23.58
CA GLY A 33 14.31 1.95 -22.81
C GLY A 33 14.46 0.43 -22.64
N GLY A 34 15.32 0.02 -21.71
CA GLY A 34 15.69 -1.40 -21.53
C GLY A 34 14.59 -2.31 -20.99
N LEU A 35 13.48 -1.73 -20.50
CA LEU A 35 12.29 -2.47 -20.04
C LEU A 35 11.23 -2.64 -21.15
N PHE A 36 11.40 -1.96 -22.29
CA PHE A 36 10.42 -1.97 -23.38
C PHE A 36 10.46 -3.27 -24.18
N GLY A 37 9.35 -3.57 -24.86
CA GLY A 37 9.27 -4.64 -25.87
C GLY A 37 8.46 -5.86 -25.47
N SER A 38 7.86 -5.85 -24.28
CA SER A 38 6.92 -6.91 -23.87
C SER A 38 5.71 -6.94 -24.80
N HIS A 39 5.31 -8.14 -25.22
CA HIS A 39 4.07 -8.38 -25.96
C HIS A 39 2.85 -8.06 -25.09
N SER A 40 2.84 -8.59 -23.87
CA SER A 40 1.87 -8.27 -22.81
C SER A 40 2.65 -7.94 -21.54
N SER A 41 2.30 -6.84 -20.87
CA SER A 41 2.99 -6.41 -19.64
C SER A 41 2.19 -6.74 -18.40
N LEU A 42 2.87 -7.02 -17.27
CA LEU A 42 2.19 -7.29 -16.00
C LEU A 42 1.23 -6.16 -15.60
N TYR A 43 1.67 -4.91 -15.80
CA TYR A 43 0.86 -3.71 -15.60
C TYR A 43 -0.49 -3.83 -16.33
N LEU A 44 -0.42 -4.11 -17.63
CA LEU A 44 -1.59 -4.10 -18.49
C LEU A 44 -2.51 -5.29 -18.21
N THR A 45 -1.93 -6.48 -17.98
CA THR A 45 -2.66 -7.68 -17.53
C THR A 45 -3.46 -7.39 -16.25
N SER A 46 -2.84 -6.72 -15.28
CA SER A 46 -3.49 -6.36 -14.01
C SER A 46 -4.63 -5.36 -14.19
N CYS A 47 -4.40 -4.29 -14.97
CA CYS A 47 -5.45 -3.33 -15.31
C CYS A 47 -6.60 -3.98 -16.07
N TRP A 48 -6.32 -4.95 -16.95
CA TRP A 48 -7.34 -5.67 -17.70
C TRP A 48 -8.26 -6.50 -16.80
N ALA A 49 -7.67 -7.27 -15.88
CA ALA A 49 -8.43 -8.02 -14.88
C ALA A 49 -9.35 -7.11 -14.06
N SER A 50 -8.85 -5.95 -13.59
CA SER A 50 -9.65 -5.00 -12.82
C SER A 50 -10.76 -4.36 -13.66
N ALA A 51 -10.46 -3.97 -14.91
CA ALA A 51 -11.46 -3.41 -15.82
C ALA A 51 -12.61 -4.38 -16.11
N LEU A 52 -12.31 -5.68 -16.24
CA LEU A 52 -13.30 -6.73 -16.42
C LEU A 52 -14.18 -6.92 -15.18
N GLU A 53 -13.61 -6.86 -13.97
CA GLU A 53 -14.40 -6.94 -12.72
C GLU A 53 -15.39 -5.77 -12.60
N GLU A 54 -14.95 -4.55 -12.89
CA GLU A 54 -15.80 -3.36 -12.89
C GLU A 54 -16.86 -3.41 -13.99
N ALA A 55 -16.50 -3.90 -15.19
CA ALA A 55 -17.44 -4.13 -16.27
C ALA A 55 -18.50 -5.17 -15.89
N ALA A 56 -18.12 -6.24 -15.19
CA ALA A 56 -19.05 -7.25 -14.68
C ALA A 56 -20.01 -6.64 -13.65
N TYR A 57 -19.51 -5.80 -12.73
CA TYR A 57 -20.34 -5.09 -11.76
C TYR A 57 -21.38 -4.19 -12.45
N MET A 58 -20.94 -3.37 -13.43
CA MET A 58 -21.84 -2.52 -14.21
C MET A 58 -22.87 -3.34 -15.00
N ALA A 59 -22.46 -4.43 -15.64
CA ALA A 59 -23.36 -5.31 -16.39
C ALA A 59 -24.44 -5.91 -15.48
N LYS A 60 -24.08 -6.31 -14.25
CA LYS A 60 -25.05 -6.78 -13.25
C LYS A 60 -26.07 -5.71 -12.91
N ALA A 61 -25.61 -4.48 -12.65
CA ALA A 61 -26.49 -3.36 -12.29
C ALA A 61 -27.47 -3.01 -13.42
N LEU A 62 -27.09 -3.25 -14.68
CA LEU A 62 -27.93 -3.04 -15.86
C LEU A 62 -28.80 -4.27 -16.23
N GLY A 63 -28.71 -5.38 -15.50
CA GLY A 63 -29.44 -6.62 -15.81
C GLY A 63 -28.89 -7.41 -17.01
N LEU A 64 -27.68 -7.10 -17.47
CA LEU A 64 -26.99 -7.78 -18.58
C LEU A 64 -26.28 -9.04 -18.08
N ASN A 65 -27.05 -10.06 -17.69
CA ASN A 65 -26.55 -11.25 -16.99
C ASN A 65 -25.49 -12.05 -17.80
N GLU A 66 -25.64 -12.15 -19.12
CA GLU A 66 -24.66 -12.83 -19.97
C GLU A 66 -23.31 -12.11 -19.97
N LYS A 67 -23.32 -10.78 -20.14
CA LYS A 67 -22.10 -9.95 -20.07
C LYS A 67 -21.48 -9.94 -18.67
N ASN A 68 -22.30 -9.92 -17.61
CA ASN A 68 -21.79 -10.07 -16.26
C ASN A 68 -20.99 -11.38 -16.12
N LYS A 69 -21.54 -12.49 -16.60
CA LYS A 69 -20.88 -13.79 -16.53
C LYS A 69 -19.60 -13.83 -17.37
N GLU A 70 -19.67 -13.36 -18.62
CA GLU A 70 -18.53 -13.27 -19.54
C GLU A 70 -17.35 -12.52 -18.91
N TYR A 71 -17.58 -11.28 -18.46
CA TYR A 71 -16.51 -10.46 -17.89
C TYR A 71 -15.98 -11.01 -16.56
N LYS A 72 -16.85 -11.59 -15.73
CA LYS A 72 -16.43 -12.20 -14.46
C LYS A 72 -15.58 -13.45 -14.65
N ASP A 73 -15.95 -14.30 -15.61
CA ASP A 73 -15.20 -15.52 -15.91
C ASP A 73 -13.83 -15.15 -16.52
N GLU A 74 -13.80 -14.18 -17.43
CA GLU A 74 -12.57 -13.68 -18.03
C GLU A 74 -11.62 -13.06 -16.98
N ALA A 75 -12.14 -12.19 -16.11
CA ALA A 75 -11.34 -11.59 -15.02
C ALA A 75 -10.70 -12.66 -14.13
N LYS A 76 -11.40 -13.77 -13.90
CA LYS A 76 -10.86 -14.89 -13.11
C LYS A 76 -9.68 -15.56 -13.83
N ILE A 77 -9.79 -15.80 -15.13
CA ILE A 77 -8.70 -16.37 -15.94
C ILE A 77 -7.47 -15.45 -15.90
N VAL A 78 -7.65 -14.16 -16.16
CA VAL A 78 -6.54 -13.19 -16.18
C VAL A 78 -5.84 -13.10 -14.82
N LYS A 79 -6.58 -13.13 -13.71
CA LYS A 79 -5.99 -13.17 -12.35
C LYS A 79 -5.22 -14.46 -12.06
N GLU A 80 -5.68 -15.59 -12.59
CA GLU A 80 -4.97 -16.86 -12.48
C GLU A 80 -3.65 -16.81 -13.26
N ILE A 81 -3.64 -16.20 -14.46
CA ILE A 81 -2.43 -15.96 -15.26
C ILE A 81 -1.41 -15.09 -14.50
N ILE A 82 -1.85 -14.05 -13.78
CA ILE A 82 -0.95 -13.23 -12.95
C ILE A 82 -0.19 -14.07 -11.92
N ASN A 83 -0.86 -15.04 -11.28
CA ASN A 83 -0.27 -15.86 -10.22
C ASN A 83 0.46 -17.11 -10.72
N THR A 84 0.32 -17.45 -12.00
CA THR A 84 0.91 -18.66 -12.59
C THR A 84 1.93 -18.29 -13.66
N ASP A 85 1.47 -17.77 -14.80
CA ASP A 85 2.30 -17.45 -15.98
C ASP A 85 3.32 -16.34 -15.70
N PHE A 86 2.93 -15.31 -14.94
CA PHE A 86 3.83 -14.21 -14.59
C PHE A 86 4.70 -14.47 -13.37
N TRP A 87 4.51 -15.58 -12.65
CA TRP A 87 5.30 -15.86 -11.45
C TRP A 87 6.63 -16.54 -11.79
N ASN A 88 7.73 -15.98 -11.29
CA ASN A 88 9.05 -16.57 -11.41
C ASN A 88 9.46 -17.23 -10.08
N ASP A 89 9.38 -18.56 -10.03
CA ASP A 89 9.76 -19.36 -8.85
C ASP A 89 11.24 -19.25 -8.49
N GLU A 90 12.15 -19.08 -9.46
CA GLU A 90 13.58 -18.95 -9.20
C GLU A 90 13.89 -17.67 -8.42
N ASN A 91 13.14 -16.60 -8.70
CA ASN A 91 13.34 -15.29 -8.11
C ASN A 91 12.36 -14.94 -6.98
N ASN A 92 11.30 -15.74 -6.80
CA ASN A 92 10.15 -15.43 -5.95
C ASN A 92 9.60 -14.02 -6.24
N PHE A 93 9.39 -13.71 -7.52
CA PHE A 93 8.97 -12.39 -7.97
C PHE A 93 8.16 -12.49 -9.27
N LEU A 94 7.36 -11.47 -9.58
CA LEU A 94 6.61 -11.43 -10.85
C LEU A 94 7.49 -10.90 -12.00
N TYR A 95 7.39 -11.54 -13.17
CA TYR A 95 7.97 -11.07 -14.42
C TYR A 95 7.40 -9.69 -14.80
N HIS A 96 8.22 -8.85 -15.42
CA HIS A 96 7.78 -7.52 -15.88
C HIS A 96 6.80 -7.62 -17.06
N GLY A 97 7.00 -8.61 -17.93
CA GLY A 97 6.22 -8.79 -19.15
C GLY A 97 6.54 -10.11 -19.83
N LYS A 98 5.66 -10.50 -20.76
CA LYS A 98 5.76 -11.66 -21.64
C LYS A 98 6.03 -11.18 -23.06
N PHE A 99 6.97 -11.80 -23.75
CA PHE A 99 7.33 -11.51 -25.14
C PHE A 99 6.55 -12.40 -26.12
N ILE A 100 6.51 -12.01 -27.39
CA ILE A 100 5.76 -12.70 -28.46
C ILE A 100 6.20 -14.16 -28.68
N ASN A 101 7.43 -14.50 -28.28
CA ASN A 101 7.98 -15.85 -28.37
C ASN A 101 7.69 -16.69 -27.11
N ASN A 102 6.78 -16.26 -26.23
CA ASN A 102 6.45 -16.87 -24.93
C ASN A 102 7.62 -16.96 -23.93
N THR A 103 8.62 -16.07 -24.06
CA THR A 103 9.62 -15.85 -23.01
C THR A 103 9.29 -14.63 -22.16
N TYR A 104 9.93 -14.45 -21.01
CA TYR A 104 9.59 -13.39 -20.06
C TYR A 104 10.72 -12.40 -19.83
N HIS A 105 10.34 -11.16 -19.54
CA HIS A 105 11.25 -10.11 -19.08
C HIS A 105 11.47 -10.26 -17.57
N SER A 106 12.66 -10.72 -17.17
CA SER A 106 12.99 -11.09 -15.78
C SER A 106 13.50 -9.96 -14.88
N GLU A 107 13.76 -8.77 -15.43
CA GLU A 107 14.13 -7.61 -14.62
C GLU A 107 13.10 -7.36 -13.52
N ARG A 108 13.56 -7.31 -12.27
CA ARG A 108 12.70 -6.97 -11.14
C ARG A 108 12.37 -5.49 -11.23
N THR A 109 11.07 -5.18 -11.25
CA THR A 109 10.57 -3.81 -11.30
C THR A 109 9.59 -3.52 -10.16
N ILE A 110 9.18 -2.27 -10.00
CA ILE A 110 8.11 -1.87 -9.08
C ILE A 110 6.70 -2.22 -9.62
N MET A 111 6.57 -2.66 -10.87
CA MET A 111 5.28 -2.94 -11.51
C MET A 111 4.37 -3.95 -10.79
N PRO A 112 4.89 -4.93 -10.02
CA PRO A 112 4.05 -5.78 -9.17
C PRO A 112 3.20 -5.02 -8.15
N ALA A 113 3.50 -3.74 -7.88
CA ALA A 113 2.65 -2.88 -7.05
C ALA A 113 1.22 -2.77 -7.59
N ILE A 114 1.01 -2.83 -8.92
CA ILE A 114 -0.33 -2.72 -9.52
C ILE A 114 -1.24 -3.92 -9.20
N PRO A 115 -0.85 -5.17 -9.51
CA PRO A 115 -1.68 -6.32 -9.14
C PRO A 115 -1.78 -6.51 -7.63
N LEU A 116 -0.77 -6.10 -6.84
CA LEU A 116 -0.88 -6.07 -5.38
C LEU A 116 -1.90 -5.04 -4.89
N TYR A 117 -1.90 -3.83 -5.46
CA TYR A 117 -2.90 -2.80 -5.19
C TYR A 117 -4.31 -3.31 -5.53
N PHE A 118 -4.50 -3.99 -6.65
CA PHE A 118 -5.80 -4.56 -7.00
C PHE A 118 -6.16 -5.87 -6.27
N ASN A 119 -5.36 -6.34 -5.31
CA ASN A 119 -5.55 -7.62 -4.60
C ASN A 119 -5.65 -8.83 -5.55
N GLN A 120 -4.83 -8.83 -6.60
CA GLN A 120 -4.80 -9.86 -7.64
C GLN A 120 -3.66 -10.87 -7.47
N VAL A 121 -2.80 -10.70 -6.45
CA VAL A 121 -1.66 -11.58 -6.16
C VAL A 121 -1.95 -12.37 -4.88
N ASP A 122 -1.59 -13.65 -4.87
CA ASP A 122 -1.73 -14.50 -3.69
C ASP A 122 -0.87 -13.99 -2.51
N ASN A 123 -1.39 -14.13 -1.29
CA ASN A 123 -0.75 -13.57 -0.09
C ASN A 123 0.67 -14.11 0.16
N ASP A 124 0.93 -15.38 -0.14
CA ASP A 124 2.27 -15.99 -0.01
C ASP A 124 3.27 -15.33 -0.97
N LYS A 125 2.87 -15.07 -2.21
CA LYS A 125 3.68 -14.34 -3.20
C LYS A 125 3.89 -12.87 -2.80
N ALA A 126 2.83 -12.20 -2.33
CA ALA A 126 2.91 -10.82 -1.85
C ALA A 126 3.97 -10.64 -0.74
N ASN A 127 4.06 -11.60 0.18
CA ASN A 127 5.04 -11.63 1.27
C ASN A 127 6.51 -11.67 0.79
N HIS A 128 6.77 -12.13 -0.44
CA HIS A 128 8.08 -12.09 -1.07
C HIS A 128 8.36 -10.78 -1.80
N ILE A 129 7.33 -10.17 -2.39
CA ILE A 129 7.45 -8.97 -3.23
C ILE A 129 7.60 -7.70 -2.39
N LEU A 130 6.71 -7.47 -1.40
CA LEU A 130 6.63 -6.20 -0.67
C LEU A 130 7.95 -5.79 0.01
N PRO A 131 8.71 -6.70 0.66
CA PRO A 131 10.01 -6.34 1.25
C PRO A 131 11.03 -5.80 0.23
N VAL A 132 10.87 -6.09 -1.06
CA VAL A 132 11.74 -5.55 -2.12
C VAL A 132 11.46 -4.07 -2.34
N PHE A 133 10.19 -3.63 -2.28
CA PHE A 133 9.81 -2.24 -2.49
C PHE A 133 10.40 -1.34 -1.40
N SER A 134 10.31 -1.77 -0.15
CA SER A 134 10.73 -0.99 1.01
C SER A 134 12.25 -0.98 1.22
N GLY A 135 12.99 -1.83 0.50
CA GLY A 135 14.45 -1.90 0.52
C GLY A 135 15.13 -0.71 -0.17
N TYR A 136 16.35 -0.40 0.26
CA TYR A 136 17.18 0.71 -0.24
C TYR A 136 17.35 0.72 -1.75
N ASN A 137 17.41 -0.47 -2.34
CA ASN A 137 17.61 -0.63 -3.78
C ASN A 137 16.46 -0.06 -4.61
N PHE A 138 15.22 -0.17 -4.12
CA PHE A 138 14.04 0.38 -4.78
C PHE A 138 13.60 1.72 -4.16
N SER A 139 13.79 1.92 -2.85
CA SER A 139 13.31 3.11 -2.14
C SER A 139 14.44 4.02 -1.64
N SER A 140 14.46 5.25 -2.15
CA SER A 140 15.24 6.35 -1.58
C SER A 140 14.47 7.05 -0.45
N ASP A 141 15.08 8.03 0.21
CA ASP A 141 14.43 8.88 1.23
C ASP A 141 13.28 9.74 0.66
N TRP A 142 13.09 9.74 -0.66
CA TRP A 142 12.06 10.50 -1.38
C TRP A 142 11.18 9.65 -2.31
N GLY A 143 11.24 8.31 -2.19
CA GLY A 143 10.27 7.41 -2.83
C GLY A 143 10.89 6.31 -3.68
N CYS A 144 10.04 5.66 -4.49
CA CYS A 144 10.37 4.43 -5.22
C CYS A 144 10.89 4.69 -6.63
N ARG A 145 11.92 3.91 -6.99
CA ARG A 145 12.44 3.72 -8.34
C ARG A 145 11.67 2.59 -9.02
N ILE A 146 11.67 2.59 -10.35
CA ILE A 146 11.09 1.47 -11.12
C ILE A 146 11.96 0.21 -11.12
N VAL A 147 13.28 0.35 -11.04
CA VAL A 147 14.25 -0.75 -10.99
C VAL A 147 15.19 -0.56 -9.81
N SER A 148 15.81 -1.65 -9.38
CA SER A 148 16.88 -1.63 -8.38
C SER A 148 18.02 -0.71 -8.82
N GLU A 149 18.61 0.05 -7.90
CA GLU A 149 19.83 0.80 -8.18
C GLU A 149 21.05 -0.08 -8.53
N GLN A 150 20.97 -1.38 -8.26
CA GLN A 150 21.99 -2.37 -8.64
C GLN A 150 21.76 -2.94 -10.05
N SER A 151 20.64 -2.61 -10.70
CA SER A 151 20.33 -3.06 -12.06
C SER A 151 21.35 -2.50 -13.06
N THR A 152 21.69 -3.29 -14.09
CA THR A 152 22.49 -2.79 -15.22
C THR A 152 21.73 -1.78 -16.06
N LEU A 153 20.40 -1.74 -15.95
CA LEU A 153 19.56 -0.72 -16.56
C LEU A 153 19.56 0.59 -15.76
N PHE A 154 20.05 0.58 -14.52
CA PHE A 154 19.92 1.71 -13.62
C PHE A 154 20.59 2.97 -14.17
N ASN A 155 19.78 4.00 -14.39
CA ASN A 155 20.20 5.36 -14.65
C ASN A 155 19.36 6.28 -13.75
N PRO A 156 19.96 7.00 -12.79
CA PRO A 156 19.23 7.84 -11.85
C PRO A 156 18.48 9.01 -12.50
N LYS A 157 18.77 9.33 -13.77
CA LYS A 157 18.02 10.32 -14.58
C LYS A 157 17.09 9.67 -15.61
N GLY A 158 17.12 8.34 -15.72
CA GLY A 158 16.36 7.60 -16.71
C GLY A 158 14.89 7.52 -16.33
N TYR A 159 14.02 7.89 -17.27
CA TYR A 159 12.57 7.98 -17.07
C TYR A 159 11.98 6.63 -16.59
N HIS A 160 12.20 5.55 -17.34
CA HIS A 160 11.81 4.19 -16.94
C HIS A 160 12.97 3.31 -16.47
N THR A 161 14.09 3.91 -16.06
CA THR A 161 15.28 3.12 -15.74
C THR A 161 16.01 3.57 -14.49
N GLY A 162 15.43 4.41 -13.63
CA GLY A 162 16.03 4.68 -12.33
C GLY A 162 15.65 6.00 -11.64
N SER A 163 14.94 6.89 -12.32
CA SER A 163 14.29 8.02 -11.63
C SER A 163 13.28 7.52 -10.58
N VAL A 164 13.10 8.32 -9.53
CA VAL A 164 12.04 8.12 -8.54
C VAL A 164 10.79 8.80 -9.05
N TRP A 165 9.67 8.08 -9.05
CA TRP A 165 8.38 8.62 -9.47
C TRP A 165 7.45 8.64 -8.28
N PRO A 166 6.86 9.80 -7.96
CA PRO A 166 5.76 9.84 -7.02
C PRO A 166 4.59 8.95 -7.42
N LEU A 167 4.41 8.73 -8.74
CA LEU A 167 3.46 7.74 -9.25
C LEU A 167 3.75 6.31 -8.72
N PHE A 168 4.98 5.84 -8.88
CA PHE A 168 5.37 4.49 -8.45
C PHE A 168 5.39 4.37 -6.93
N THR A 169 5.82 5.42 -6.23
CA THR A 169 5.75 5.47 -4.76
C THR A 169 4.31 5.37 -4.26
N GLY A 170 3.34 6.01 -4.92
CA GLY A 170 1.94 5.91 -4.54
C GLY A 170 1.34 4.53 -4.81
N TRP A 171 1.70 3.90 -5.94
CA TRP A 171 1.31 2.52 -6.22
C TRP A 171 1.90 1.53 -5.21
N ALA A 172 3.18 1.72 -4.84
CA ALA A 172 3.82 0.92 -3.79
C ALA A 172 3.10 1.11 -2.45
N ALA A 173 2.78 2.34 -2.06
CA ALA A 173 2.03 2.60 -0.84
C ALA A 173 0.64 1.92 -0.84
N LEU A 174 -0.10 2.02 -1.94
CA LEU A 174 -1.40 1.35 -2.11
C LEU A 174 -1.29 -0.18 -2.01
N ALA A 175 -0.27 -0.75 -2.66
CA ALA A 175 0.03 -2.18 -2.56
C ALA A 175 0.35 -2.59 -1.12
N GLU A 176 1.22 -1.84 -0.44
CA GLU A 176 1.63 -2.10 0.94
C GLU A 176 0.44 -2.03 1.90
N TYR A 177 -0.44 -1.03 1.79
CA TYR A 177 -1.67 -0.95 2.61
C TYR A 177 -2.62 -2.11 2.36
N ASN A 178 -2.85 -2.49 1.10
CA ASN A 178 -3.79 -3.56 0.75
C ASN A 178 -3.28 -4.95 1.16
N ASN A 179 -1.98 -5.09 1.46
CA ASN A 179 -1.35 -6.36 1.78
C ASN A 179 -0.73 -6.39 3.20
N GLY A 180 -1.14 -5.48 4.11
CA GLY A 180 -0.76 -5.53 5.53
C GLY A 180 0.66 -5.06 5.84
N SER A 181 1.25 -4.25 4.97
CA SER A 181 2.55 -3.57 5.15
C SER A 181 2.35 -2.07 5.38
N GLU A 182 1.36 -1.69 6.21
CA GLU A 182 0.95 -0.30 6.42
C GLU A 182 2.06 0.63 6.96
N VAL A 183 3.08 0.08 7.63
CA VAL A 183 4.23 0.86 8.14
C VAL A 183 5.05 1.43 6.99
N GLN A 184 5.31 0.58 5.99
CA GLN A 184 6.02 0.95 4.78
C GLN A 184 5.13 1.86 3.93
N GLY A 185 3.85 1.52 3.80
CA GLY A 185 2.90 2.31 3.02
C GLY A 185 2.78 3.75 3.52
N PHE A 186 2.75 3.95 4.85
CA PHE A 186 2.77 5.29 5.43
C PHE A 186 4.07 6.05 5.11
N THR A 187 5.21 5.36 5.17
CA THR A 187 6.51 5.95 4.83
C THR A 187 6.51 6.46 3.39
N HIS A 188 6.01 5.66 2.44
CA HIS A 188 5.91 6.04 1.02
C HIS A 188 4.91 7.17 0.77
N ILE A 189 3.76 7.20 1.47
CA ILE A 189 2.86 8.38 1.47
C ILE A 189 3.65 9.63 1.85
N MET A 190 4.39 9.56 2.95
CA MET A 190 5.13 10.70 3.46
C MET A 190 6.30 11.10 2.56
N ASN A 191 6.96 10.16 1.88
CA ASN A 191 7.98 10.47 0.89
C ASN A 191 7.41 11.35 -0.23
N ASN A 192 6.25 11.00 -0.79
CA ASN A 192 5.58 11.82 -1.80
C ASN A 192 5.10 13.15 -1.23
N LEU A 193 4.45 13.11 -0.07
CA LEU A 193 3.88 14.29 0.56
C LEU A 193 4.97 15.33 0.81
N LEU A 194 6.11 14.97 1.41
CA LEU A 194 7.15 15.95 1.76
C LEU A 194 7.83 16.62 0.56
N VAL A 195 7.61 16.12 -0.67
CA VAL A 195 8.07 16.79 -1.90
C VAL A 195 7.46 18.19 -2.03
N TYR A 196 6.20 18.41 -1.61
CA TYR A 196 5.52 19.71 -1.74
C TYR A 196 6.25 20.88 -1.06
N GLN A 197 7.15 20.57 -0.11
CA GLN A 197 7.91 21.56 0.64
C GLN A 197 9.06 22.16 -0.17
N ASN A 198 9.40 21.57 -1.31
CA ASN A 198 10.60 21.89 -2.09
C ASN A 198 10.24 22.30 -3.53
N TRP A 199 11.10 23.14 -4.14
CA TRP A 199 10.96 23.66 -5.51
C TRP A 199 9.62 24.35 -5.79
N GLY A 200 8.60 23.63 -6.23
CA GLY A 200 7.24 24.16 -6.44
C GLY A 200 6.38 23.97 -5.20
N LEU A 201 6.27 25.00 -4.35
CA LEU A 201 5.49 24.92 -3.12
C LEU A 201 4.03 24.51 -3.39
N GLY A 202 3.60 23.42 -2.74
CA GLY A 202 2.26 22.86 -2.90
C GLY A 202 2.11 21.89 -4.07
N PHE A 203 3.21 21.53 -4.75
CA PHE A 203 3.21 20.60 -5.87
C PHE A 203 4.19 19.44 -5.68
N VAL A 204 3.87 18.32 -6.30
CA VAL A 204 4.71 17.12 -6.37
C VAL A 204 5.32 17.02 -7.77
N GLU A 205 6.64 16.90 -7.83
CA GLU A 205 7.38 16.76 -9.10
C GLU A 205 6.93 15.53 -9.89
N GLU A 206 7.00 15.59 -11.23
CA GLU A 206 6.72 14.43 -12.10
C GLU A 206 7.63 13.26 -11.75
N VAL A 207 8.94 13.50 -11.76
CA VAL A 207 9.99 12.57 -11.39
C VAL A 207 11.15 13.29 -10.72
N LEU A 208 11.78 12.57 -9.80
CA LEU A 208 12.96 12.97 -9.05
C LEU A 208 14.15 12.10 -9.50
N ASN A 209 15.36 12.62 -9.33
CA ASN A 209 16.55 11.84 -9.58
C ASN A 209 16.64 10.65 -8.61
N GLY A 210 17.14 9.51 -9.09
CA GLY A 210 17.19 8.26 -8.33
C GLY A 210 18.26 8.18 -7.24
N GLU A 211 19.26 9.06 -7.22
CA GLU A 211 20.39 9.01 -6.29
C GLU A 211 20.56 10.27 -5.44
N GLU A 212 20.02 11.38 -5.93
CA GLU A 212 20.11 12.70 -5.31
C GLU A 212 18.74 13.34 -5.27
N TYR A 213 18.36 13.95 -4.14
CA TYR A 213 17.05 14.57 -3.99
C TYR A 213 16.97 15.87 -4.80
N LYS A 214 16.57 15.75 -6.07
CA LYS A 214 16.34 16.86 -7.00
C LYS A 214 15.37 16.49 -8.12
N PRO A 215 14.70 17.47 -8.76
CA PRO A 215 13.84 17.21 -9.90
C PRO A 215 14.66 16.65 -11.06
N SER A 216 14.07 15.71 -11.80
CA SER A 216 14.66 15.15 -13.02
C SER A 216 13.67 15.08 -14.19
N GLY A 217 12.44 15.54 -13.98
CA GLY A 217 11.35 15.50 -14.96
C GLY A 217 11.37 16.66 -15.96
N VAL A 218 10.53 16.53 -16.97
CA VAL A 218 10.32 17.58 -17.98
C VAL A 218 9.12 18.44 -17.58
N CYS A 219 8.06 17.80 -17.08
CA CYS A 219 6.90 18.46 -16.54
C CYS A 219 7.06 18.61 -15.02
N ARG A 220 6.95 19.83 -14.48
CA ARG A 220 7.07 20.02 -13.03
C ARG A 220 5.83 19.59 -12.24
N HIS A 221 4.68 19.56 -12.90
CA HIS A 221 3.37 19.36 -12.27
C HIS A 221 2.56 18.35 -13.08
N GLN A 222 2.56 17.09 -12.67
CA GLN A 222 1.77 16.04 -13.30
C GLN A 222 0.66 15.57 -12.37
N CYS A 223 -0.58 15.58 -12.86
CA CYS A 223 -1.73 15.23 -12.04
C CYS A 223 -1.63 13.82 -11.44
N TRP A 224 -1.06 12.85 -12.15
CA TRP A 224 -0.86 11.50 -11.62
C TRP A 224 0.11 11.46 -10.43
N SER A 225 1.15 12.30 -10.42
CA SER A 225 2.09 12.41 -9.29
C SER A 225 1.41 13.06 -8.08
N GLU A 226 0.62 14.11 -8.30
CA GLU A 226 -0.15 14.78 -7.26
C GLU A 226 -1.21 13.85 -6.64
N THR A 227 -1.91 13.08 -7.47
CA THR A 227 -2.93 12.12 -7.01
C THR A 227 -2.33 11.04 -6.11
N MET A 228 -1.06 10.66 -6.32
CA MET A 228 -0.36 9.64 -5.52
C MET A 228 0.07 10.09 -4.11
N VAL A 229 -0.30 11.30 -3.68
CA VAL A 229 -0.33 11.68 -2.27
C VAL A 229 -1.70 11.38 -1.65
N LEU A 230 -2.77 11.70 -2.39
CA LEU A 230 -4.14 11.66 -1.88
C LEU A 230 -4.73 10.26 -1.93
N GLN A 231 -4.54 9.55 -3.04
CA GLN A 231 -5.16 8.25 -3.26
C GLN A 231 -4.72 7.20 -2.24
N PRO A 232 -3.42 7.02 -1.92
CA PRO A 232 -3.04 6.04 -0.90
C PRO A 232 -3.52 6.42 0.50
N ALA A 233 -3.64 7.71 0.83
CA ALA A 233 -4.22 8.13 2.11
C ALA A 233 -5.73 7.80 2.23
N ILE A 234 -6.46 7.88 1.11
CA ILE A 234 -7.91 7.66 1.06
C ILE A 234 -8.26 6.18 0.86
N GLU A 235 -7.69 5.53 -0.14
CA GLU A 235 -8.01 4.15 -0.51
C GLU A 235 -7.18 3.13 0.28
N GLY A 236 -5.92 3.46 0.62
CA GLY A 236 -5.04 2.60 1.41
C GLY A 236 -5.20 2.81 2.91
N MET A 237 -4.70 3.93 3.43
CA MET A 237 -4.66 4.22 4.87
C MET A 237 -6.05 4.28 5.50
N LEU A 238 -7.03 4.92 4.86
CA LEU A 238 -8.41 4.93 5.34
C LEU A 238 -9.19 3.65 4.94
N GLY A 239 -8.72 2.92 3.92
CA GLY A 239 -9.39 1.73 3.42
C GLY A 239 -10.80 2.05 2.88
N LEU A 240 -10.97 3.21 2.23
CA LEU A 240 -12.27 3.71 1.78
C LEU A 240 -12.79 2.89 0.58
N ASN A 241 -13.91 2.20 0.75
CA ASN A 241 -14.55 1.41 -0.30
C ASN A 241 -16.07 1.69 -0.38
N PRO A 242 -16.50 2.74 -1.10
CA PRO A 242 -17.89 3.16 -1.16
C PRO A 242 -18.64 2.46 -2.31
N ASP A 243 -19.80 1.88 -2.01
CA ASP A 243 -20.76 1.37 -3.00
C ASP A 243 -22.08 2.16 -2.90
N ALA A 244 -22.21 3.14 -3.80
CA ALA A 244 -23.37 4.02 -3.83
C ALA A 244 -24.67 3.30 -4.25
N MET A 245 -24.58 2.28 -5.11
CA MET A 245 -25.76 1.57 -5.64
C MET A 245 -26.35 0.64 -4.59
N ASN A 246 -25.51 0.00 -3.78
CA ASN A 246 -25.91 -0.90 -2.72
C ASN A 246 -25.98 -0.23 -1.35
N HIS A 247 -25.89 1.10 -1.28
CA HIS A 247 -25.91 1.88 -0.03
C HIS A 247 -24.96 1.29 1.03
N THR A 248 -23.74 0.95 0.61
CA THR A 248 -22.75 0.30 1.46
C THR A 248 -21.47 1.13 1.51
N LEU A 249 -20.86 1.23 2.69
CA LEU A 249 -19.58 1.87 2.92
C LEU A 249 -18.65 0.90 3.63
N GLY A 250 -17.59 0.48 2.95
CA GLY A 250 -16.44 -0.18 3.56
C GLY A 250 -15.43 0.86 4.07
N LEU A 251 -14.93 0.66 5.29
CA LEU A 251 -13.86 1.44 5.89
C LEU A 251 -12.92 0.50 6.66
N SER A 252 -11.64 0.49 6.29
CA SER A 252 -10.61 -0.34 6.93
C SER A 252 -9.39 0.50 7.34
N PRO A 253 -9.52 1.46 8.26
CA PRO A 253 -8.42 2.37 8.56
C PRO A 253 -7.21 1.63 9.17
N ARG A 254 -6.01 2.02 8.75
CA ARG A 254 -4.69 1.52 9.16
C ARG A 254 -3.79 2.70 9.54
N PHE A 255 -4.14 3.42 10.60
CA PHE A 255 -3.37 4.58 11.06
C PHE A 255 -2.09 4.17 11.80
N PRO A 256 -1.05 5.01 11.81
CA PRO A 256 0.11 4.81 12.67
C PRO A 256 -0.29 4.59 14.14
N ALA A 257 0.38 3.64 14.81
CA ALA A 257 -0.01 3.19 16.15
C ALA A 257 0.15 4.28 17.22
N ASP A 258 0.97 5.29 16.98
CA ASP A 258 1.21 6.44 17.84
C ASP A 258 0.18 7.57 17.68
N TRP A 259 -0.80 7.44 16.78
CA TRP A 259 -1.86 8.43 16.63
C TRP A 259 -2.95 8.29 17.69
N ASP A 260 -3.18 9.35 18.45
CA ASP A 260 -4.22 9.38 19.48
C ASP A 260 -5.58 9.86 18.97
N SER A 261 -5.62 10.57 17.84
CA SER A 261 -6.88 11.03 17.27
C SER A 261 -6.84 11.21 15.76
N VAL A 262 -7.99 10.97 15.13
CA VAL A 262 -8.21 11.21 13.69
C VAL A 262 -9.58 11.84 13.50
N SER A 263 -9.73 12.67 12.47
CA SER A 263 -11.03 13.17 12.04
C SER A 263 -11.14 13.11 10.53
N VAL A 264 -12.20 12.47 10.03
CA VAL A 264 -12.52 12.37 8.61
C VAL A 264 -13.92 12.91 8.39
N TYR A 265 -14.03 13.85 7.45
CA TYR A 265 -15.29 14.54 7.18
C TYR A 265 -15.71 14.37 5.73
N LYS A 266 -17.02 14.42 5.51
CA LYS A 266 -17.65 14.47 4.19
C LYS A 266 -17.35 13.28 3.28
N ILE A 267 -17.26 12.07 3.84
CA ILE A 267 -17.25 10.83 3.05
C ILE A 267 -18.60 10.72 2.36
N LYS A 268 -18.62 10.74 1.03
CA LYS A 268 -19.85 10.72 0.24
C LYS A 268 -20.10 9.33 -0.34
N VAL A 269 -21.30 8.79 -0.13
CA VAL A 269 -21.75 7.51 -0.70
C VAL A 269 -23.16 7.70 -1.25
N GLY A 270 -23.29 7.88 -2.56
CA GLY A 270 -24.58 8.26 -3.17
C GLY A 270 -25.15 9.53 -2.53
N ASN A 271 -26.31 9.42 -1.88
CA ASN A 271 -26.97 10.50 -1.13
C ASN A 271 -26.61 10.55 0.37
N HIS A 272 -25.65 9.73 0.82
CA HIS A 272 -25.17 9.72 2.19
C HIS A 272 -23.91 10.57 2.35
N ILE A 273 -23.81 11.22 3.51
CA ILE A 273 -22.60 11.86 3.99
C ILE A 273 -22.27 11.26 5.36
N ILE A 274 -21.07 10.72 5.49
CA ILE A 274 -20.52 10.19 6.74
C ILE A 274 -19.35 11.08 7.19
N ASN A 275 -19.29 11.35 8.48
CA ASN A 275 -18.09 11.83 9.15
C ASN A 275 -17.74 10.83 10.25
N PHE A 276 -16.45 10.69 10.57
CA PHE A 276 -16.07 10.01 11.80
C PHE A 276 -14.85 10.63 12.48
N THR A 277 -14.77 10.44 13.79
CA THR A 277 -13.60 10.76 14.59
C THR A 277 -13.12 9.53 15.33
N MET A 278 -11.82 9.31 15.39
CA MET A 278 -11.16 8.34 16.25
C MET A 278 -10.55 9.09 17.45
N LYS A 279 -10.65 8.51 18.64
CA LYS A 279 -9.88 8.91 19.83
C LYS A 279 -9.38 7.67 20.57
N LYS A 280 -8.09 7.62 20.88
CA LYS A 280 -7.46 6.57 21.68
C LYS A 280 -7.08 7.15 23.05
N GLU A 281 -7.56 6.52 24.11
CA GLU A 281 -7.30 6.90 25.50
C GLU A 281 -7.12 5.63 26.35
N ASN A 282 -5.89 5.35 26.78
CA ASN A 282 -5.51 4.08 27.42
C ASN A 282 -5.91 2.89 26.53
N ASP A 283 -6.55 1.88 27.13
CA ASP A 283 -7.03 0.64 26.50
C ASP A 283 -8.28 0.83 25.61
N ILE A 284 -8.74 2.07 25.40
CA ILE A 284 -10.00 2.36 24.73
C ILE A 284 -9.77 3.16 23.45
N VAL A 285 -10.29 2.64 22.34
CA VAL A 285 -10.36 3.36 21.06
C VAL A 285 -11.83 3.61 20.69
N ASN A 286 -12.21 4.88 20.67
CA ASN A 286 -13.55 5.34 20.35
C ASN A 286 -13.63 5.85 18.91
N TYR A 287 -14.54 5.29 18.12
CA TYR A 287 -14.93 5.81 16.81
C TYR A 287 -16.34 6.37 16.88
N ARG A 288 -16.48 7.67 16.65
CA ARG A 288 -17.79 8.34 16.59
C ARG A 288 -18.11 8.68 15.14
N PHE A 289 -19.23 8.18 14.64
CA PHE A 289 -19.75 8.42 13.31
C PHE A 289 -20.96 9.35 13.37
N THR A 290 -21.09 10.22 12.37
CA THR A 290 -22.32 10.96 12.10
C THR A 290 -22.76 10.67 10.67
N HIS A 291 -24.08 10.60 10.47
CA HIS A 291 -24.69 10.28 9.17
C HIS A 291 -25.70 11.34 8.78
N THR A 292 -25.68 11.70 7.51
CA THR A 292 -26.72 12.50 6.86
C THR A 292 -27.15 11.76 5.60
N GLY A 293 -28.43 11.40 5.50
CA GLY A 293 -29.00 10.73 4.33
C GLY A 293 -30.49 10.46 4.51
N THR A 294 -31.15 9.99 3.45
CA THR A 294 -32.60 9.72 3.43
C THR A 294 -32.97 8.28 3.82
N SER A 295 -31.98 7.40 3.97
CA SER A 295 -32.12 5.99 4.33
C SER A 295 -30.91 5.51 5.13
N GLY A 296 -31.01 4.33 5.74
CA GLY A 296 -29.86 3.69 6.38
C GLY A 296 -28.76 3.33 5.37
N LEU A 297 -27.51 3.50 5.78
CA LEU A 297 -26.31 3.10 5.04
C LEU A 297 -25.72 1.86 5.73
N LYS A 298 -25.37 0.81 4.99
CA LYS A 298 -24.65 -0.34 5.54
C LYS A 298 -23.17 0.00 5.70
N LEU A 299 -22.71 0.17 6.94
CA LEU A 299 -21.30 0.35 7.28
C LEU A 299 -20.65 -1.03 7.52
N ILE A 300 -19.54 -1.28 6.83
CA ILE A 300 -18.62 -2.41 7.08
C ILE A 300 -17.31 -1.79 7.56
N PHE A 301 -17.08 -1.86 8.87
CA PHE A 301 -15.96 -1.18 9.53
C PHE A 301 -14.96 -2.18 10.10
N ASN A 302 -13.71 -2.07 9.67
CA ASN A 302 -12.62 -2.99 10.02
C ASN A 302 -11.33 -2.22 10.36
N PRO A 303 -11.29 -1.47 11.47
CA PRO A 303 -10.09 -0.73 11.87
C PRO A 303 -8.95 -1.69 12.19
N GLY A 304 -7.73 -1.25 11.90
CA GLY A 304 -6.51 -2.02 12.14
C GLY A 304 -5.86 -1.58 13.42
N PHE A 305 -5.33 -2.55 14.14
CA PHE A 305 -4.54 -2.36 15.34
C PHE A 305 -3.22 -3.12 15.17
N ALA A 306 -2.36 -3.10 16.20
CA ALA A 306 -1.18 -3.97 16.22
C ALA A 306 -1.59 -5.45 16.02
N GLU A 307 -0.71 -6.26 15.40
CA GLU A 307 -1.02 -7.65 15.00
C GLU A 307 -1.48 -8.53 16.18
N ASP A 308 -1.01 -8.20 17.39
CA ASP A 308 -1.25 -8.92 18.63
C ASP A 308 -2.26 -8.24 19.56
N ALA A 309 -2.87 -7.14 19.10
CA ALA A 309 -3.90 -6.43 19.83
C ALA A 309 -5.09 -7.35 20.11
N GLU A 310 -5.42 -7.54 21.38
CA GLU A 310 -6.54 -8.35 21.81
C GLU A 310 -7.78 -7.48 22.00
N ILE A 311 -8.69 -7.51 21.03
CA ILE A 311 -9.98 -6.81 21.15
C ILE A 311 -10.86 -7.58 22.13
N LYS A 312 -10.99 -7.09 23.37
CA LYS A 312 -11.77 -7.74 24.43
C LYS A 312 -13.26 -7.51 24.30
N LYS A 313 -13.63 -6.33 23.81
CA LYS A 313 -15.01 -5.90 23.70
C LYS A 313 -15.13 -4.85 22.62
N ILE A 314 -16.20 -4.95 21.84
CA ILE A 314 -16.66 -3.87 20.98
C ILE A 314 -18.08 -3.53 21.44
N THR A 315 -18.34 -2.31 21.87
CA THR A 315 -19.71 -1.83 22.12
C THR A 315 -20.13 -0.86 21.03
N ALA A 316 -21.35 -1.07 20.52
CA ALA A 316 -22.01 -0.11 19.66
C ALA A 316 -23.07 0.62 20.49
N GLU A 317 -22.94 1.95 20.57
CA GLU A 317 -23.90 2.83 21.24
C GLU A 317 -24.47 3.84 20.25
N GLY A 318 -25.79 4.02 20.30
CA GLY A 318 -26.57 4.88 19.43
C GLY A 318 -28.00 4.95 19.96
N ASN A 319 -29.00 4.99 19.07
CA ASN A 319 -30.42 4.89 19.48
C ASN A 319 -30.91 3.44 19.74
N PHE A 320 -30.03 2.45 19.68
CA PHE A 320 -30.32 1.04 19.98
C PHE A 320 -29.71 0.66 21.34
N GLU A 321 -30.23 -0.39 21.99
CA GLU A 321 -29.59 -0.94 23.20
C GLU A 321 -28.13 -1.31 22.91
N GLN A 322 -27.25 -1.06 23.88
CA GLN A 322 -25.83 -1.37 23.80
C GLN A 322 -25.63 -2.83 23.39
N LYS A 323 -24.88 -3.07 22.31
CA LYS A 323 -24.60 -4.41 21.80
C LYS A 323 -23.11 -4.71 21.83
N THR A 324 -22.73 -5.86 22.39
CA THR A 324 -21.38 -6.42 22.26
C THR A 324 -21.24 -7.12 20.89
N LEU A 325 -20.18 -6.80 20.14
CA LEU A 325 -19.89 -7.40 18.82
C LEU A 325 -18.75 -8.42 18.89
N ASN A 326 -18.64 -9.25 17.84
CA ASN A 326 -17.57 -10.24 17.70
C ASN A 326 -16.24 -9.52 17.40
N PRO A 327 -15.20 -9.68 18.23
CA PRO A 327 -13.90 -9.03 18.01
C PRO A 327 -13.11 -9.57 16.81
N ASN A 328 -13.45 -10.76 16.31
CA ASN A 328 -12.69 -11.43 15.24
C ASN A 328 -13.25 -11.15 13.83
N GLU A 329 -14.28 -10.32 13.71
CA GLU A 329 -14.96 -10.05 12.45
C GLU A 329 -15.13 -8.55 12.22
N PRO A 330 -15.13 -8.10 10.95
CA PRO A 330 -15.52 -6.72 10.62
C PRO A 330 -16.89 -6.35 11.19
N VAL A 331 -16.99 -5.16 11.78
CA VAL A 331 -18.26 -4.64 12.29
C VAL A 331 -19.17 -4.31 11.12
N THR A 332 -20.30 -5.02 11.01
CA THR A 332 -21.33 -4.74 10.00
C THR A 332 -22.59 -4.20 10.67
N ILE A 333 -22.94 -2.94 10.40
CA ILE A 333 -24.07 -2.24 11.02
C ILE A 333 -24.75 -1.28 10.04
N TYR A 334 -26.06 -1.08 10.18
CA TYR A 334 -26.75 -0.01 9.45
C TYR A 334 -26.71 1.28 10.27
N ILE A 335 -26.21 2.35 9.65
CA ILE A 335 -26.16 3.68 10.22
C ILE A 335 -27.23 4.58 9.57
N ASP A 336 -28.14 5.09 10.39
CA ASP A 336 -29.17 6.07 10.01
C ASP A 336 -29.17 7.32 10.92
N LYS A 337 -28.30 7.33 11.92
CA LYS A 337 -28.09 8.34 12.96
C LYS A 337 -26.65 8.28 13.47
N ASP A 338 -26.30 9.09 14.47
CA ASP A 338 -25.00 9.00 15.15
C ASP A 338 -24.77 7.60 15.75
N LEU A 339 -23.53 7.12 15.63
CA LEU A 339 -23.06 5.82 16.10
C LEU A 339 -21.72 6.00 16.79
N THR A 340 -21.55 5.42 17.97
CA THR A 340 -20.25 5.28 18.64
C THR A 340 -19.88 3.80 18.69
N LEU A 341 -18.67 3.48 18.23
CA LEU A 341 -18.05 2.17 18.41
C LEU A 341 -16.88 2.33 19.37
N GLU A 342 -16.97 1.69 20.53
CA GLU A 342 -15.89 1.64 21.51
C GLU A 342 -15.20 0.27 21.41
N TYR A 343 -13.89 0.29 21.18
CA TYR A 343 -13.04 -0.89 21.20
C TYR A 343 -12.24 -0.88 22.50
N LYS A 344 -12.41 -1.91 23.34
CA LYS A 344 -11.49 -2.18 24.44
C LYS A 344 -10.40 -3.12 23.96
N ILE A 345 -9.17 -2.65 23.98
CA ILE A 345 -8.00 -3.33 23.42
C ILE A 345 -6.98 -3.53 24.54
N GLU A 346 -6.53 -4.76 24.72
CA GLU A 346 -5.37 -5.09 25.53
C GLU A 346 -4.22 -5.49 24.61
N LYS A 347 -3.00 -5.25 25.05
CA LYS A 347 -1.77 -5.47 24.28
C LYS A 347 -1.70 -4.69 22.96
N GLY A 348 -0.48 -4.59 22.45
CA GLY A 348 -0.22 -4.12 21.11
C GLY A 348 1.23 -3.74 20.95
N ILE A 349 1.92 -4.36 20.00
CA ILE A 349 3.25 -3.97 19.59
C ILE A 349 3.30 -3.63 18.10
N LYS A 350 3.82 -2.45 17.78
CA LYS A 350 4.02 -2.02 16.39
C LYS A 350 5.18 -1.06 16.28
N VAL A 351 6.05 -1.26 15.29
CA VAL A 351 7.07 -0.27 14.93
C VAL A 351 6.41 0.96 14.30
N ILE A 352 6.84 2.15 14.71
CA ILE A 352 6.35 3.41 14.15
C ILE A 352 7.02 3.67 12.80
N PRO A 353 6.27 4.08 11.76
CA PRO A 353 6.85 4.42 10.46
C PRO A 353 7.97 5.44 10.56
N VAL A 354 9.05 5.21 9.80
CA VAL A 354 10.16 6.17 9.69
C VAL A 354 9.80 7.18 8.61
N VAL A 355 9.89 8.48 8.92
CA VAL A 355 9.60 9.54 7.96
C VAL A 355 10.87 10.36 7.67
N PRO A 356 11.60 10.04 6.59
CA PRO A 356 12.77 10.80 6.18
C PRO A 356 12.39 12.24 5.80
N LYS A 357 13.29 13.20 6.04
CA LYS A 357 13.12 14.61 5.68
C LYS A 357 14.32 15.12 4.87
N PRO A 358 14.55 14.58 3.66
CA PRO A 358 15.70 14.95 2.85
C PRO A 358 15.65 16.44 2.45
N GLN A 359 16.81 17.06 2.29
CA GLN A 359 16.98 18.41 1.78
C GLN A 359 17.46 18.37 0.32
N PRO A 360 17.13 19.37 -0.53
CA PRO A 360 17.57 19.39 -1.92
C PRO A 360 19.09 19.15 -2.07
N GLY A 361 19.47 18.15 -2.86
CA GLY A 361 20.87 17.73 -3.05
C GLY A 361 21.33 16.60 -2.11
N ASP A 362 20.52 16.19 -1.14
CA ASP A 362 20.85 15.06 -0.26
C ASP A 362 20.92 13.74 -1.05
N LYS A 363 21.78 12.84 -0.57
CA LYS A 363 21.73 11.42 -0.90
C LYS A 363 20.85 10.69 0.12
N SER A 364 20.28 9.57 -0.31
CA SER A 364 19.50 8.70 0.58
C SER A 364 20.37 8.14 1.71
N LYS A 365 19.92 8.29 2.96
CA LYS A 365 20.66 7.88 4.16
C LYS A 365 19.80 7.35 5.31
N GLY A 366 18.49 7.57 5.31
CA GLY A 366 17.62 7.21 6.43
C GLY A 366 17.37 5.70 6.53
N ILE A 367 17.35 5.13 7.72
CA ILE A 367 16.94 3.74 7.93
C ILE A 367 15.61 3.35 7.23
N ARG A 368 15.51 2.10 6.76
CA ARG A 368 14.29 1.49 6.21
C ARG A 368 13.77 0.42 7.15
N ILE A 369 12.45 0.37 7.32
CA ILE A 369 11.76 -0.76 7.94
C ILE A 369 11.31 -1.68 6.81
N ILE A 370 11.95 -2.83 6.67
CA ILE A 370 11.70 -3.78 5.57
C ILE A 370 10.49 -4.66 5.86
N LYS A 371 10.38 -5.13 7.10
CA LYS A 371 9.31 -6.01 7.57
C LYS A 371 9.31 -6.05 9.08
N ASP A 372 8.13 -6.15 9.68
CA ASP A 372 7.96 -6.48 11.09
C ASP A 372 7.05 -7.71 11.27
N ARG A 373 7.21 -8.44 12.38
CA ARG A 373 6.40 -9.62 12.70
C ARG A 373 6.48 -9.99 14.18
N LEU A 374 5.36 -10.39 14.78
CA LEU A 374 5.36 -11.04 16.09
C LEU A 374 5.28 -12.57 15.94
N GLU A 375 6.23 -13.31 16.51
CA GLU A 375 6.16 -14.76 16.61
C GLU A 375 6.63 -15.25 17.97
N ASN A 376 5.83 -16.11 18.63
CA ASN A 376 6.20 -16.77 19.89
C ASN A 376 6.69 -15.80 20.99
N GLY A 377 6.06 -14.62 21.10
CA GLY A 377 6.43 -13.59 22.09
C GLY A 377 7.70 -12.80 21.74
N VAL A 378 8.20 -12.91 20.51
CA VAL A 378 9.34 -12.14 20.01
C VAL A 378 8.90 -11.30 18.81
N TYR A 379 8.90 -9.98 18.98
CA TYR A 379 8.64 -9.05 17.89
C TYR A 379 9.95 -8.75 17.17
N SER A 380 10.02 -9.08 15.88
CA SER A 380 11.20 -8.91 15.05
C SER A 380 10.98 -7.81 14.03
N ILE A 381 11.91 -6.86 13.95
CA ILE A 381 11.88 -5.74 13.01
C ILE A 381 13.12 -5.86 12.13
N THR A 382 12.92 -6.13 10.85
CA THR A 382 13.99 -6.17 9.85
C THR A 382 14.22 -4.77 9.32
N LEU A 383 15.43 -4.28 9.49
CA LEU A 383 15.86 -2.94 9.14
C LEU A 383 16.96 -3.01 8.09
N GLU A 384 17.08 -1.97 7.28
CA GLU A 384 18.18 -1.78 6.33
C GLU A 384 18.64 -0.33 6.36
N ALA A 385 19.95 -0.11 6.37
CA ALA A 385 20.58 1.22 6.32
C ALA A 385 21.95 1.14 5.64
N PRO A 386 22.58 2.26 5.26
CA PRO A 386 23.96 2.24 4.76
C PRO A 386 24.91 1.69 5.82
N ALA A 387 25.98 1.02 5.39
CA ALA A 387 27.02 0.56 6.30
C ALA A 387 27.61 1.73 7.10
N GLU A 388 28.14 1.43 8.30
CA GLU A 388 28.77 2.42 9.20
C GLU A 388 27.83 3.56 9.65
N THR A 389 26.52 3.31 9.68
CA THR A 389 25.54 4.27 10.17
C THR A 389 24.98 3.89 11.53
N VAL A 390 24.48 4.89 12.25
CA VAL A 390 23.75 4.72 13.50
C VAL A 390 22.45 5.48 13.34
N ASP A 391 21.33 4.79 13.54
CA ASP A 391 19.99 5.37 13.38
C ASP A 391 19.09 4.97 14.55
N THR A 392 17.91 5.59 14.62
CA THR A 392 16.91 5.28 15.64
C THR A 392 15.57 4.93 15.04
N ILE A 393 14.86 4.00 15.68
CA ILE A 393 13.45 3.72 15.42
C ILE A 393 12.65 3.85 16.71
N GLU A 394 11.34 4.01 16.56
CA GLU A 394 10.39 4.05 17.66
C GLU A 394 9.46 2.85 17.55
N VAL A 395 9.15 2.23 18.70
CA VAL A 395 8.28 1.07 18.80
C VAL A 395 7.18 1.40 19.80
N TYR A 396 5.93 1.32 19.37
CA TYR A 396 4.77 1.34 20.24
C TYR A 396 4.63 -0.01 20.92
N ILE A 397 4.57 -0.03 22.25
CA ILE A 397 4.40 -1.22 23.07
C ILE A 397 3.42 -0.87 24.18
N HIS A 398 2.19 -1.39 24.06
CA HIS A 398 1.12 -1.21 25.03
C HIS A 398 0.82 -2.52 25.75
N ASP A 399 0.61 -2.43 27.07
CA ASP A 399 0.18 -3.54 27.93
C ASP A 399 1.02 -4.84 27.77
N TRP A 400 2.35 -4.66 27.67
CA TRP A 400 3.33 -5.75 27.63
C TRP A 400 4.47 -5.53 28.64
N GLU A 401 4.94 -6.61 29.27
CA GLU A 401 6.19 -6.60 30.02
C GLU A 401 7.38 -6.86 29.06
N VAL A 402 8.15 -5.81 28.74
CA VAL A 402 9.35 -5.94 27.89
C VAL A 402 10.49 -6.57 28.69
N ARG A 403 10.90 -7.79 28.31
CA ARG A 403 12.01 -8.50 28.96
C ARG A 403 13.37 -8.00 28.50
N LYS A 404 13.55 -7.82 27.20
CA LYS A 404 14.84 -7.52 26.57
C LYS A 404 14.66 -6.93 25.17
N PHE A 405 15.54 -5.98 24.86
CA PHE A 405 15.86 -5.57 23.50
C PHE A 405 17.16 -6.24 23.04
N GLU A 406 17.19 -6.73 21.81
CA GLU A 406 18.37 -7.35 21.19
C GLU A 406 18.72 -6.65 19.88
N ASN A 407 20.03 -6.58 19.58
CA ASN A 407 20.61 -5.90 18.42
C ASN A 407 20.31 -4.39 18.33
N CYS A 408 19.92 -3.77 19.43
CA CYS A 408 19.71 -2.34 19.57
C CYS A 408 19.96 -1.89 21.02
N LYS A 409 20.02 -0.58 21.24
CA LYS A 409 20.15 0.05 22.55
C LYS A 409 18.91 0.89 22.84
N LEU A 410 18.22 0.63 23.95
CA LEU A 410 17.12 1.48 24.41
C LEU A 410 17.67 2.87 24.79
N ILE A 411 17.11 3.92 24.20
CA ILE A 411 17.51 5.32 24.41
C ILE A 411 16.57 6.04 25.36
N SER A 412 15.27 5.91 25.14
CA SER A 412 14.25 6.56 25.97
C SER A 412 12.91 5.85 25.88
N THR A 413 12.07 6.05 26.89
CA THR A 413 10.67 5.63 26.91
C THR A 413 9.79 6.84 27.23
N ASN A 414 8.67 6.98 26.52
CA ASN A 414 7.67 8.01 26.77
C ASN A 414 6.27 7.40 26.62
N GLY A 415 5.62 7.11 27.75
CA GLY A 415 4.41 6.28 27.75
C GLY A 415 4.69 4.94 27.07
N ASP A 416 3.88 4.61 26.08
CA ASP A 416 3.97 3.36 25.30
C ASP A 416 4.99 3.44 24.14
N ILE A 417 5.72 4.54 23.98
CA ILE A 417 6.70 4.71 22.91
C ILE A 417 8.13 4.44 23.41
N TYR A 418 8.77 3.44 22.81
CA TYR A 418 10.13 3.01 23.09
C TYR A 418 11.05 3.41 21.94
N LYS A 419 11.99 4.31 22.20
CA LYS A 419 13.00 4.73 21.22
C LYS A 419 14.26 3.90 21.36
N VAL A 420 14.66 3.21 20.30
CA VAL A 420 15.87 2.39 20.27
C VAL A 420 16.84 2.87 19.20
N GLN A 421 18.14 2.80 19.50
CA GLN A 421 19.23 3.04 18.59
C GLN A 421 19.73 1.73 18.01
N VAL A 422 20.01 1.72 16.71
CA VAL A 422 20.49 0.58 15.96
C VAL A 422 21.78 0.98 15.26
N ASP A 423 22.84 0.22 15.50
CA ASP A 423 24.13 0.42 14.84
C ASP A 423 24.23 -0.51 13.62
N PHE A 424 24.70 -0.01 12.48
CA PHE A 424 24.93 -0.80 11.26
C PHE A 424 26.42 -0.95 11.06
N GLU A 425 26.89 -2.20 11.09
CA GLU A 425 28.32 -2.53 11.17
C GLU A 425 29.07 -2.13 9.90
N GLU A 426 30.40 -2.02 10.02
CA GLU A 426 31.30 -1.81 8.89
C GLU A 426 31.36 -3.10 8.06
N THR A 427 31.05 -3.00 6.76
CA THR A 427 31.06 -4.11 5.82
C THR A 427 31.43 -3.60 4.43
N ASP A 428 31.89 -4.50 3.54
CA ASP A 428 32.12 -4.17 2.12
C ASP A 428 30.80 -3.94 1.35
N GLU A 429 29.66 -4.31 1.91
CA GLU A 429 28.34 -4.09 1.32
C GLU A 429 27.88 -2.63 1.52
N LYS A 430 27.24 -2.06 0.50
CA LYS A 430 26.72 -0.69 0.57
C LYS A 430 25.62 -0.52 1.61
N TYR A 431 24.79 -1.54 1.79
CA TYR A 431 23.64 -1.54 2.70
C TYR A 431 23.69 -2.78 3.60
N VAL A 432 23.40 -2.58 4.87
CA VAL A 432 23.46 -3.62 5.90
C VAL A 432 22.05 -3.86 6.43
N LYS A 433 21.65 -5.14 6.46
CA LYS A 433 20.41 -5.57 7.12
C LYS A 433 20.65 -5.92 8.57
N ARG A 434 19.77 -5.47 9.45
CA ARG A 434 19.81 -5.79 10.89
C ARG A 434 18.42 -6.15 11.38
N VAL A 435 18.33 -7.17 12.23
CA VAL A 435 17.06 -7.57 12.85
C VAL A 435 17.08 -7.19 14.32
N VAL A 436 16.26 -6.20 14.68
CA VAL A 436 15.97 -5.86 16.07
C VAL A 436 14.93 -6.82 16.61
N LYS A 437 15.12 -7.31 17.83
CA LYS A 437 14.16 -8.18 18.51
C LYS A 437 13.73 -7.60 19.85
N VAL A 438 12.43 -7.62 20.10
CA VAL A 438 11.81 -7.25 21.38
C VAL A 438 11.18 -8.50 21.98
N TYR A 439 11.68 -8.93 23.14
CA TYR A 439 11.17 -10.10 23.85
C TYR A 439 10.10 -9.66 24.85
N LEU A 440 8.90 -10.20 24.70
CA LEU A 440 7.70 -9.83 25.46
C LEU A 440 7.31 -10.95 26.45
N LYS A 441 6.49 -10.62 27.45
CA LYS A 441 5.98 -11.56 28.46
C LYS A 441 4.53 -11.32 28.83
#